data_AF-A0AAW5KPX1-F1
#
_entry.id   AF-A0AAW5KPX1-F1
#
_cell.length_a   1.000
_cell.length_b   1.000
_cell.length_c   1.000
_cell.angle_alpha   90.00
_cell.angle_beta   90.00
_cell.angle_gamma   90.00
#
_symmetry.space_group_name_H-M   'P 1'
#
loop_
_entity.id
_entity.type
_entity.pdbx_description
1 polymer ?
#
loop_
_entity_poly.entity_id
_entity_poly.type
_entity_poly.pdbx_seq_one_letter_code
_entity_poly.pdbx_strand_id
1 'polypeptide(L)' 'MIKYFDIFAGIGGFRSGLEKAGGFKCVGYCEIDKYAKKAYETLYDT' A
#
# COMPACT_ATOMS: atom_id res chain seq x y z
N MET A 1 -11.01 -9.23 9.33
CA MET A 1 -10.11 -8.56 8.39
C MET A 1 -9.19 -7.64 9.19
N ILE A 2 -7.89 -7.91 9.18
CA ILE A 2 -6.89 -7.13 9.91
C ILE A 2 -6.66 -5.84 9.13
N LYS A 3 -6.84 -4.70 9.80
CA LYS A 3 -6.59 -3.37 9.21
C LYS A 3 -5.15 -2.97 9.47
N TYR A 4 -4.48 -2.40 8.49
CA TYR A 4 -3.11 -1.91 8.61
C TYR A 4 -2.91 -0.59 7.89
N PHE A 5 -1.91 0.16 8.35
CA PHE A 5 -1.43 1.38 7.71
C PHE A 5 -0.03 1.12 7.14
N ASP A 6 0.17 1.42 5.86
CA ASP A 6 1.38 1.09 5.12
C ASP A 6 2.39 2.25 5.17
N ILE A 7 3.37 2.16 6.08
CA ILE A 7 4.42 3.19 6.25
C ILE A 7 5.67 2.84 5.44
N PHE A 8 6.28 3.85 4.80
CA PHE A 8 7.40 3.65 3.87
C PHE A 8 7.01 2.70 2.73
N ALA A 9 5.81 2.94 2.20
CA ALA A 9 5.09 2.00 1.36
C ALA A 9 5.80 1.69 0.03
N GLY A 10 6.73 2.55 -0.40
CA GLY A 10 7.36 2.48 -1.70
C GLY A 10 6.29 2.45 -2.79
N ILE A 11 6.41 1.49 -3.72
CA ILE A 11 5.40 1.27 -4.77
C ILE A 11 4.29 0.28 -4.36
N GLY A 12 4.25 -0.16 -3.09
CA GLY A 12 3.18 -1.00 -2.55
C GLY A 12 3.39 -2.51 -2.64
N GLY A 13 4.65 -2.97 -2.62
CA GLY A 13 4.95 -4.40 -2.62
C GLY A 13 4.32 -5.16 -1.44
N PHE A 14 4.34 -4.57 -0.24
CA PHE A 14 3.67 -5.15 0.94
C PHE A 14 2.16 -5.18 0.79
N ARG A 15 1.53 -4.09 0.30
CA ARG A 15 0.10 -4.08 0.01
C ARG A 15 -0.30 -5.18 -0.95
N SER A 16 0.39 -5.32 -2.08
CA SER A 16 0.18 -6.42 -3.05
C SER A 16 0.26 -7.80 -2.39
N GLY A 17 1.26 -8.03 -1.54
CA GLY A 17 1.44 -9.30 -0.85
C GLY A 17 0.29 -9.59 0.11
N LEU A 18 -0.13 -8.60 0.89
CA LEU A 18 -1.21 -8.74 1.87
C LEU A 18 -2.59 -8.90 1.23
N GLU A 19 -2.85 -8.23 0.10
CA GLU A 19 -4.07 -8.43 -0.69
C GLU A 19 -4.13 -9.87 -1.25
N LYS A 20 -3.00 -10.39 -1.76
CA LYS A 20 -2.90 -11.78 -2.25
C LYS A 20 -3.03 -12.82 -1.14
N ALA A 21 -2.46 -12.55 0.04
CA ALA A 21 -2.58 -13.44 1.20
C ALA A 21 -4.02 -13.50 1.73
N GLY A 22 -4.79 -12.42 1.55
CA GLY A 22 -6.17 -12.31 1.98
C GLY A 22 -6.31 -12.06 3.49
N GLY A 23 -7.47 -11.53 3.90
CA GLY A 23 -7.77 -11.25 5.31
C GLY A 23 -7.20 -9.93 5.84
N PHE A 24 -6.51 -9.15 5.01
CA PHE A 24 -5.97 -7.83 5.33
C PHE A 24 -6.67 -6.71 4.55
N LYS A 25 -6.75 -5.51 5.14
CA LYS A 25 -7.24 -4.29 4.48
C LYS A 25 -6.31 -3.13 4.77
N CYS A 26 -5.73 -2.55 3.72
CA CYS A 26 -5.03 -1.27 3.81
C CYS A 26 -6.05 -0.18 4.14
N VAL A 27 -5.76 0.65 5.14
CA VAL A 27 -6.60 1.80 5.53
C VAL A 27 -5.94 3.16 5.27
N GLY A 28 -4.74 3.14 4.71
CA GLY A 28 -3.97 4.33 4.37
C GLY A 28 -2.49 3.98 4.21
N TYR A 29 -1.73 4.90 3.61
CA TYR A 29 -0.30 4.72 3.38
C TYR A 29 0.47 6.03 3.55
N CYS A 30 1.78 5.94 3.72
CA CYS A 30 2.70 7.08 3.72
C CYS A 30 3.97 6.72 2.94
N GLU A 31 4.34 7.58 1.98
CA GLU A 31 5.58 7.46 1.21
C GLU A 31 6.15 8.86 0.94
N ILE A 32 7.47 9.01 1.14
CA ILE A 32 8.18 10.28 1.02
C ILE A 32 8.70 10.49 -0.41
N ASP A 33 9.07 9.42 -1.11
CA ASP A 33 9.53 9.53 -2.49
C ASP A 33 8.34 9.78 -3.42
N LYS A 34 8.39 10.91 -4.13
CA LYS A 34 7.29 11.35 -5.01
C LYS A 34 7.02 10.40 -6.18
N TYR A 35 8.03 9.67 -6.66
CA TYR A 35 7.87 8.76 -7.79
C TYR A 35 7.28 7.43 -7.32
N ALA A 36 7.73 6.93 -6.18
CA ALA A 36 7.17 5.76 -5.53
C ALA A 36 5.71 6.00 -5.14
N LYS A 37 5.42 7.16 -4.53
CA LYS A 37 4.05 7.60 -4.21
C LYS A 37 3.16 7.63 -5.45
N LYS A 38 3.61 8.27 -6.54
CA LYS A 38 2.84 8.33 -7.80
C LYS A 38 2.55 6.93 -8.35
N ALA A 39 3.55 6.02 -8.31
CA ALA A 39 3.35 4.65 -8.73
C ALA A 39 2.32 3.93 -7.85
N TYR A 40 2.40 4.09 -6.53
CA TYR A 40 1.42 3.55 -5.58
C TYR A 40 0.00 4.03 -5.90
N GLU A 41 -0.21 5.34 -6.04
CA GLU A 41 -1.52 5.95 -6.37
C GLU A 41 -2.03 5.56 -7.76
N THR A 42 -1.15 5.12 -8.67
CA THR A 42 -1.55 4.59 -9.98
C THR A 42 -2.00 3.13 -9.90
N LEU A 43 -1.36 2.34 -9.03
CA LEU A 43 -1.61 0.91 -8.88
C LEU A 43 -2.84 0.60 -8.02
N TYR A 44 -3.17 1.50 -7.09
CA TYR A 44 -4.18 1.26 -6.09
C TYR A 44 -5.19 2.40 -6.03
N ASP A 45 -6.47 2.04 -5.93
CA ASP A 45 -7.49 2.96 -5.43
C ASP A 45 -7.23 3.16 -3.93
N THR A 46 -6.82 4.39 -3.56
CA THR A 46 -6.28 4.75 -2.25
C THR A 46 -6.82 6.07 -1.75
#